data_AF-A0A8K0F2L0-F1
#
_entry.id   AF-A0A8K0F2L0-F1
#
_cell.length_a   1.000
_cell.length_b   1.000
_cell.length_c   1.000
_cell.angle_alpha   90.00
_cell.angle_beta   90.00
_cell.angle_gamma   90.00
#
_symmetry.space_group_name_H-M   'P 1'
#
loop_
_entity.id
_entity.type
_entity.pdbx_description
1 polymer ?
#
loop_
_entity_poly.entity_id
_entity_poly.type
_entity_poly.pdbx_seq_one_letter_code
_entity_poly.pdbx_strand_id
1 'polypeptide(L)'
;MYDRRCASVATPEARARIADGQKYTVRVKVPTGGSTCVQDVLRGSVSFDNKVIDDAVLLKSDGFPTYHLASVVDDHLMRISHIIRGEEWLPSAGKHQIIYDAFGWSPPQFVHLPLLLNPDGSKLSKRQGHSSVDFYEKEGFFPESVLNFVSFLGWNPGTDREIFSKQELIDAFDLERLNKSAAIVDIEKLKWIQQQHIRRMCDDNMDRLVELARPTLEAAVPACFDDMAYLKKVLFLCRERLLFMKDSDKVVQFFFDDPLLTSEEATGLRKDLAGYDFRMFSQSCLALFSAVPEDSFTSAIISKSLKELTKKENIPYKSAMLHLRYALTGSRAGANVLDIVELLGKQKCIRRFESLIASM
;
A
#
# COMPACT_ATOMS: atom_id res chain seq x y z
N MET A 1 -22.78 -20.91 -28.98
CA MET A 1 -22.08 -22.21 -28.93
C MET A 1 -21.95 -22.73 -30.36
N TYR A 2 -20.84 -23.38 -30.72
CA TYR A 2 -20.66 -23.98 -32.04
C TYR A 2 -21.62 -25.17 -32.23
N ASP A 3 -22.21 -25.32 -33.41
CA ASP A 3 -23.25 -26.31 -33.74
C ASP A 3 -22.70 -27.72 -34.04
N ARG A 4 -21.37 -27.90 -33.94
CA ARG A 4 -20.67 -29.16 -34.25
C ARG A 4 -20.88 -29.67 -35.67
N ARG A 5 -21.25 -28.80 -36.63
CA ARG A 5 -21.53 -29.19 -38.01
C ARG A 5 -20.41 -29.98 -38.68
N CYS A 6 -19.15 -29.70 -38.36
CA CYS A 6 -17.99 -30.39 -38.94
C CYS A 6 -17.56 -31.64 -38.16
N ALA A 7 -18.16 -31.93 -36.99
CA ALA A 7 -17.77 -33.07 -36.16
C ALA A 7 -18.19 -34.43 -36.76
N SER A 8 -19.17 -34.44 -37.65
CA SER A 8 -19.67 -35.61 -38.37
C SER A 8 -19.05 -35.81 -39.76
N VAL A 9 -18.21 -34.87 -40.24
CA VAL A 9 -17.55 -35.00 -41.54
C VAL A 9 -16.56 -36.16 -41.49
N ALA A 10 -16.64 -37.07 -42.46
CA ALA A 10 -15.76 -38.22 -42.53
C ALA A 10 -14.31 -37.76 -42.73
N THR A 11 -13.35 -38.41 -42.06
CA THR A 11 -11.92 -38.04 -42.14
C THR A 11 -11.38 -37.97 -43.58
N PRO A 12 -11.73 -38.90 -44.51
CA PRO A 12 -11.29 -38.79 -45.90
C PRO A 12 -11.80 -37.52 -46.59
N GLU A 13 -13.07 -37.16 -46.37
CA GLU A 13 -13.67 -35.95 -46.92
C GLU A 13 -13.03 -34.68 -46.34
N ALA A 14 -12.81 -34.64 -45.03
CA ALA A 14 -12.12 -33.53 -44.37
C ALA A 14 -10.70 -33.33 -44.94
N ARG A 15 -9.96 -34.42 -45.15
CA ARG A 15 -8.61 -34.37 -45.74
C ARG A 15 -8.63 -33.89 -47.19
N ALA A 16 -9.61 -34.30 -47.99
CA ALA A 16 -9.77 -33.81 -49.37
C ALA A 16 -10.02 -32.30 -49.40
N ARG A 17 -10.94 -31.78 -48.56
CA ARG A 17 -11.19 -30.34 -48.44
C ARG A 17 -9.94 -29.54 -48.05
N ILE A 18 -9.12 -30.09 -47.14
CA ILE A 18 -7.85 -29.46 -46.74
C ILE A 18 -6.85 -29.46 -47.92
N ALA A 19 -6.74 -30.57 -48.67
CA ALA A 19 -5.88 -30.67 -49.84
C ALA A 19 -6.30 -29.71 -50.97
N ASP A 20 -7.60 -29.43 -51.10
CA ASP A 20 -8.17 -28.44 -52.02
C ASP A 20 -7.95 -26.98 -51.55
N GLY A 21 -7.21 -26.77 -50.46
CA GLY A 21 -6.87 -25.44 -49.95
C GLY A 21 -7.97 -24.76 -49.13
N GLN A 22 -9.01 -25.48 -48.72
CA GLN A 22 -10.04 -24.90 -47.84
C GLN A 22 -9.43 -24.58 -46.47
N LYS A 23 -9.63 -23.34 -46.01
CA LYS A 23 -9.23 -22.92 -44.66
C LYS A 23 -10.01 -23.71 -43.61
N TYR A 24 -9.31 -24.16 -42.58
CA TYR A 24 -9.90 -24.93 -41.49
C TYR A 24 -9.42 -24.41 -40.14
N THR A 25 -10.08 -24.84 -39.07
CA THR A 25 -9.61 -24.68 -37.69
C THR A 25 -9.58 -26.04 -37.02
N VAL A 26 -8.73 -26.21 -36.02
CA VAL A 26 -8.76 -27.39 -35.16
C VAL A 26 -9.54 -27.01 -33.91
N ARG A 27 -10.49 -27.84 -33.49
CA ARG A 27 -11.32 -27.63 -32.30
C ARG A 27 -11.17 -28.80 -31.34
N VAL A 28 -11.31 -28.53 -30.05
CA VAL A 28 -11.43 -29.59 -29.05
C VAL A 28 -12.76 -30.30 -29.26
N LYS A 29 -12.76 -31.63 -29.16
CA LYS A 29 -13.97 -32.44 -29.24
C LYS A 29 -14.47 -32.73 -27.83
N VAL A 30 -15.38 -31.90 -27.32
CA VAL A 30 -15.97 -32.06 -25.99
C VAL A 30 -16.91 -33.29 -25.99
N PRO A 31 -16.91 -34.13 -24.95
CA PRO A 31 -17.89 -35.21 -24.79
C PRO A 31 -19.33 -34.69 -24.85
N THR A 32 -20.26 -35.47 -25.40
CA THR A 32 -21.67 -35.02 -25.57
C THR A 32 -22.55 -35.24 -24.33
N GLY A 33 -22.07 -35.98 -23.34
CA GLY A 33 -22.79 -36.29 -22.10
C GLY A 33 -21.85 -36.42 -20.91
N GLY A 34 -22.44 -36.53 -19.71
CA GLY A 34 -21.70 -36.53 -18.45
C GLY A 34 -21.20 -35.15 -18.05
N SER A 35 -20.26 -35.14 -17.11
CA SER A 35 -19.60 -33.92 -16.64
C SER A 35 -18.09 -34.07 -16.68
N THR A 36 -17.42 -32.93 -16.78
CA THR A 36 -15.97 -32.82 -16.58
C THR A 36 -15.74 -32.26 -15.19
N CYS A 37 -14.96 -32.98 -14.38
CA CYS A 37 -14.62 -32.58 -13.02
C CYS A 37 -13.18 -32.05 -12.97
N VAL A 38 -12.98 -30.94 -12.29
CA VAL A 38 -11.68 -30.34 -12.03
C VAL A 38 -11.48 -30.21 -10.53
N GLN A 39 -10.31 -30.64 -10.05
CA GLN A 39 -9.91 -30.43 -8.67
C GLN A 39 -9.16 -29.10 -8.55
N ASP A 40 -9.72 -28.18 -7.78
CA ASP A 40 -9.08 -26.91 -7.43
C ASP A 40 -8.74 -26.90 -5.94
N VAL A 41 -7.53 -26.49 -5.58
CA VAL A 41 -7.09 -26.47 -4.18
C VAL A 41 -7.96 -25.55 -3.33
N LEU A 42 -8.38 -24.41 -3.86
CA LEU A 42 -9.17 -23.41 -3.13
C LEU A 42 -10.68 -23.62 -3.31
N ARG A 43 -11.14 -23.93 -4.53
CA ARG A 43 -12.57 -24.09 -4.85
C ARG A 43 -13.09 -25.51 -4.59
N GLY A 44 -12.21 -26.47 -4.37
CA GLY A 44 -12.55 -27.88 -4.21
C GLY A 44 -12.90 -28.53 -5.54
N SER A 45 -13.73 -29.56 -5.48
CA SER A 45 -14.19 -30.30 -6.67
C SER A 45 -15.24 -29.49 -7.45
N VAL A 46 -14.87 -28.97 -8.61
CA VAL A 46 -15.76 -28.22 -9.51
C VAL A 46 -16.18 -29.11 -10.67
N SER A 47 -17.49 -29.27 -10.87
CA SER A 47 -18.05 -30.10 -11.94
C SER A 47 -18.79 -29.25 -12.96
N PHE A 48 -18.44 -29.42 -14.24
CA PHE A 48 -19.04 -28.75 -15.38
C PHE A 48 -19.85 -29.75 -16.20
N ASP A 49 -21.11 -29.46 -16.50
CA ASP A 49 -21.87 -30.24 -17.49
C ASP A 49 -21.18 -30.10 -18.85
N ASN A 50 -20.87 -31.21 -19.51
CA ASN A 50 -20.19 -31.18 -20.81
C ASN A 50 -21.02 -30.43 -21.88
N LYS A 51 -22.34 -30.32 -21.69
CA LYS A 51 -23.23 -29.53 -22.56
C LYS A 51 -22.99 -28.03 -22.50
N VAL A 52 -22.43 -27.50 -21.42
CA VAL A 52 -22.15 -26.06 -21.30
C VAL A 52 -20.73 -25.71 -21.77
N ILE A 53 -19.88 -26.71 -22.01
CA ILE A 53 -18.53 -26.53 -22.54
C ILE A 53 -18.59 -26.59 -24.06
N ASP A 54 -18.13 -25.53 -24.74
CA ASP A 54 -18.11 -25.47 -26.19
C ASP A 54 -16.88 -26.17 -26.80
N ASP A 55 -17.03 -26.71 -28.02
CA ASP A 55 -15.96 -27.20 -28.90
C ASP A 55 -15.08 -26.00 -29.36
N ALA A 56 -14.28 -25.49 -28.42
CA ALA A 56 -13.43 -24.32 -28.57
C ALA A 56 -12.34 -24.54 -29.63
N VAL A 57 -12.00 -23.48 -30.36
CA VAL A 57 -10.90 -23.50 -31.33
C VAL A 57 -9.57 -23.66 -30.58
N LEU A 58 -8.76 -24.62 -31.01
CA LEU A 58 -7.40 -24.89 -30.54
C LEU A 58 -6.35 -24.30 -31.50
N LEU A 59 -6.55 -24.46 -32.82
CA LEU A 59 -5.73 -23.83 -33.86
C LEU A 59 -6.61 -23.00 -34.79
N LYS A 60 -6.22 -21.75 -34.98
CA LYS A 60 -6.84 -20.84 -35.96
C LYS A 60 -6.46 -21.24 -37.39
N SER A 61 -7.15 -20.66 -38.36
CA SER A 61 -6.92 -20.94 -39.79
C SER A 61 -5.61 -20.37 -40.34
N ASP A 62 -4.94 -19.51 -39.57
CA ASP A 62 -3.59 -19.01 -39.83
C ASP A 62 -2.50 -19.94 -39.24
N GLY A 63 -2.88 -21.08 -38.64
CA GLY A 63 -1.96 -22.04 -38.04
C GLY A 63 -1.50 -21.69 -36.62
N PHE A 64 -1.88 -20.53 -36.06
CA PHE A 64 -1.50 -20.16 -34.71
C PHE A 64 -2.43 -20.79 -33.65
N PRO A 65 -1.89 -21.24 -32.51
CA PRO A 65 -2.68 -21.78 -31.42
C PRO A 65 -3.52 -20.69 -30.74
N THR A 66 -4.64 -21.08 -30.16
CA THR A 66 -5.38 -20.24 -29.23
C THR A 66 -4.78 -20.33 -27.82
N TYR A 67 -5.22 -19.43 -26.94
CA TYR A 67 -4.82 -19.44 -25.53
C TYR A 67 -4.98 -20.82 -24.87
N HIS A 68 -6.08 -21.54 -25.15
CA HIS A 68 -6.35 -22.81 -24.48
C HIS A 68 -5.34 -23.89 -24.86
N LEU A 69 -4.97 -24.00 -26.15
CA LEU A 69 -3.98 -24.98 -26.59
C LEU A 69 -2.58 -24.57 -26.13
N ALA A 70 -2.20 -23.30 -26.35
CA ALA A 70 -0.89 -22.80 -25.98
C ALA A 70 -0.62 -22.95 -24.48
N SER A 71 -1.55 -22.52 -23.63
CA SER A 71 -1.42 -22.62 -22.17
C SER A 71 -1.20 -24.07 -21.72
N VAL A 72 -2.03 -25.02 -22.16
CA VAL A 72 -1.93 -26.43 -21.73
C VAL A 72 -0.62 -27.07 -22.20
N VAL A 73 -0.22 -26.79 -23.44
CA VAL A 73 1.04 -27.31 -23.99
C VAL A 73 2.25 -26.72 -23.25
N ASP A 74 2.27 -25.41 -23.04
CA ASP A 74 3.38 -24.75 -22.33
C ASP A 74 3.44 -25.18 -20.87
N ASP A 75 2.29 -25.28 -20.18
CA ASP A 75 2.21 -25.76 -18.79
C ASP A 75 2.82 -27.17 -18.66
N HIS A 76 2.50 -28.06 -19.60
CA HIS A 76 3.06 -29.41 -19.63
C HIS A 76 4.57 -29.42 -19.93
N LEU A 77 5.00 -28.73 -20.99
CA LEU A 77 6.40 -28.71 -21.41
C LEU A 77 7.32 -28.01 -20.40
N MET A 78 6.81 -26.99 -19.70
CA MET A 78 7.50 -26.29 -18.62
C MET A 78 7.38 -27.00 -17.26
N ARG A 79 6.68 -28.14 -17.20
CA ARG A 79 6.49 -28.95 -15.98
C ARG A 79 5.87 -28.16 -14.83
N ILE A 80 4.87 -27.34 -15.14
CA ILE A 80 4.13 -26.57 -14.14
C ILE A 80 3.43 -27.54 -13.18
N SER A 81 3.63 -27.34 -11.88
CA SER A 81 3.00 -28.17 -10.84
C SER A 81 1.71 -27.56 -10.30
N HIS A 82 1.65 -26.22 -10.24
CA HIS A 82 0.51 -25.46 -9.72
C HIS A 82 0.21 -24.28 -10.65
N ILE A 83 -1.04 -24.16 -11.09
CA ILE A 83 -1.54 -23.02 -11.85
C ILE A 83 -2.34 -22.14 -10.90
N ILE A 84 -1.77 -21.01 -10.50
CA ILE A 84 -2.41 -20.01 -9.65
C ILE A 84 -2.86 -18.84 -10.52
N ARG A 85 -4.17 -18.61 -10.61
CA ARG A 85 -4.76 -17.55 -11.46
C ARG A 85 -6.09 -17.06 -10.92
N GLY A 86 -6.60 -15.94 -11.44
CA GLY A 86 -7.90 -15.40 -11.03
C GLY A 86 -9.09 -16.29 -11.42
N GLU A 87 -10.16 -16.26 -10.61
CA GLU A 87 -11.36 -17.06 -10.78
C GLU A 87 -12.16 -16.76 -12.06
N GLU A 88 -11.89 -15.63 -12.73
CA GLU A 88 -12.44 -15.37 -14.06
C GLU A 88 -12.05 -16.45 -15.09
N TRP A 89 -10.97 -17.20 -14.83
CA TRP A 89 -10.52 -18.31 -15.66
C TRP A 89 -11.08 -19.67 -15.23
N LEU A 90 -11.82 -19.76 -14.13
CA LEU A 90 -12.42 -21.01 -13.64
C LEU A 90 -13.32 -21.68 -14.70
N PRO A 91 -14.16 -20.96 -15.49
CA PRO A 91 -14.93 -21.58 -16.56
C PRO A 91 -14.08 -22.23 -17.67
N SER A 92 -12.81 -21.82 -17.80
CA SER A 92 -11.87 -22.43 -18.76
C SER A 92 -11.23 -23.72 -18.24
N ALA A 93 -11.28 -23.98 -16.93
CA ALA A 93 -10.64 -25.13 -16.32
C ALA A 93 -11.19 -26.46 -16.86
N GLY A 94 -12.51 -26.57 -17.07
CA GLY A 94 -13.11 -27.76 -17.69
C GLY A 94 -12.61 -28.00 -19.12
N LYS A 95 -12.38 -26.93 -19.91
CA LYS A 95 -11.78 -27.06 -21.25
C LYS A 95 -10.34 -27.54 -21.16
N HIS A 96 -9.56 -26.98 -20.24
CA HIS A 96 -8.17 -27.37 -20.03
C HIS A 96 -8.06 -28.84 -19.61
N GLN A 97 -8.93 -29.31 -18.71
CA GLN A 97 -9.00 -30.72 -18.32
C GLN A 97 -9.21 -31.64 -19.52
N ILE A 98 -10.19 -31.35 -20.38
CA ILE A 98 -10.45 -32.15 -21.59
C ILE A 98 -9.23 -32.17 -22.53
N ILE A 99 -8.50 -31.05 -22.64
CA ILE A 99 -7.29 -30.98 -23.48
C ILE A 99 -6.18 -31.84 -22.88
N TYR A 100 -5.94 -31.78 -21.56
CA TYR A 100 -4.99 -32.66 -20.86
C TYR A 100 -5.36 -34.14 -21.07
N ASP A 101 -6.63 -34.50 -20.88
CA ASP A 101 -7.14 -35.86 -21.08
C ASP A 101 -6.92 -36.33 -22.53
N ALA A 102 -7.16 -35.46 -23.51
CA ALA A 102 -6.96 -35.77 -24.94
C ALA A 102 -5.49 -36.03 -25.30
N PHE A 103 -4.54 -35.38 -24.62
CA PHE A 103 -3.12 -35.67 -24.75
C PHE A 103 -2.66 -36.88 -23.91
N GLY A 104 -3.50 -37.38 -23.00
CA GLY A 104 -3.11 -38.39 -22.02
C GLY A 104 -2.16 -37.86 -20.95
N TRP A 105 -2.25 -36.57 -20.63
CA TRP A 105 -1.40 -35.89 -19.66
C TRP A 105 -2.12 -35.70 -18.34
N SER A 106 -1.37 -35.70 -17.24
CA SER A 106 -1.89 -35.29 -15.93
C SER A 106 -1.86 -33.76 -15.82
N PRO A 107 -2.98 -33.11 -15.46
CA PRO A 107 -3.02 -31.67 -15.27
C PRO A 107 -2.24 -31.26 -14.00
N PRO A 108 -1.69 -30.03 -13.95
CA PRO A 108 -1.21 -29.41 -12.72
C PRO A 108 -2.36 -29.20 -11.72
N GLN A 109 -2.02 -28.90 -10.46
CA GLN A 109 -3.03 -28.48 -9.50
C GLN A 109 -3.53 -27.06 -9.82
N PHE A 110 -4.85 -26.88 -9.87
CA PHE A 110 -5.44 -25.57 -10.12
C PHE A 110 -5.71 -24.82 -8.80
N VAL A 111 -5.46 -23.52 -8.80
CA VAL A 111 -5.80 -22.61 -7.70
C VAL A 111 -6.41 -21.34 -8.27
N HIS A 112 -7.74 -21.21 -8.18
CA HIS A 112 -8.47 -20.04 -8.69
C HIS A 112 -8.73 -18.99 -7.60
N LEU A 113 -7.86 -17.98 -7.54
CA LEU A 113 -7.90 -16.87 -6.60
C LEU A 113 -9.17 -16.02 -6.77
N PRO A 114 -9.73 -15.49 -5.67
CA PRO A 114 -10.94 -14.67 -5.74
C PRO A 114 -10.69 -13.32 -6.41
N LEU A 115 -11.75 -12.70 -6.93
CA LEU A 115 -11.68 -11.37 -7.52
C LEU A 115 -11.33 -10.31 -6.48
N LEU A 116 -10.60 -9.29 -6.94
CA LEU A 116 -10.42 -8.05 -6.22
C LEU A 116 -11.60 -7.10 -6.49
N LEU A 117 -12.11 -6.51 -5.42
CA LEU A 117 -13.24 -5.58 -5.46
C LEU A 117 -12.81 -4.19 -5.00
N ASN A 118 -13.54 -3.20 -5.48
CA ASN A 118 -13.53 -1.86 -4.93
C ASN A 118 -14.26 -1.82 -3.57
N PRO A 119 -14.09 -0.74 -2.78
CA PRO A 119 -14.84 -0.54 -1.53
C PRO A 119 -16.37 -0.55 -1.70
N ASP A 120 -16.88 -0.20 -2.88
CA ASP A 120 -18.32 -0.27 -3.21
C ASP A 120 -18.80 -1.66 -3.63
N GLY A 121 -17.92 -2.66 -3.64
CA GLY A 121 -18.20 -4.05 -4.04
C GLY A 121 -18.16 -4.31 -5.54
N SER A 122 -17.94 -3.28 -6.37
CA SER A 122 -17.77 -3.47 -7.82
C SER A 122 -16.40 -4.10 -8.15
N LYS A 123 -16.30 -4.78 -9.30
CA LYS A 123 -15.03 -5.38 -9.73
C LYS A 123 -13.97 -4.31 -9.96
N LEU A 124 -12.79 -4.50 -9.37
CA LEU A 124 -11.65 -3.62 -9.61
C LEU A 124 -11.35 -3.55 -11.12
N SER A 125 -11.31 -2.35 -11.67
CA SER A 125 -11.12 -2.14 -13.10
C SER A 125 -9.99 -1.16 -13.40
N LYS A 126 -9.39 -1.30 -14.58
CA LYS A 126 -8.32 -0.41 -15.06
C LYS A 126 -8.72 1.06 -15.16
N ARG A 127 -10.02 1.37 -15.17
CA ARG A 127 -10.52 2.74 -15.30
C ARG A 127 -10.38 3.55 -14.00
N GLN A 128 -10.22 2.91 -12.85
CA GLN A 128 -10.17 3.57 -11.54
C GLN A 128 -8.74 3.72 -10.98
N GLY A 129 -7.70 3.47 -11.79
CA GLY A 129 -6.29 3.76 -11.45
C GLY A 129 -5.62 2.76 -10.50
N HIS A 130 -6.33 2.26 -9.48
CA HIS A 130 -5.80 1.40 -8.42
C HIS A 130 -5.40 -0.03 -8.85
N SER A 131 -5.64 -0.40 -10.11
CA SER A 131 -5.28 -1.73 -10.64
C SER A 131 -3.87 -1.81 -11.24
N SER A 132 -3.15 -0.68 -11.35
CA SER A 132 -1.79 -0.65 -11.92
C SER A 132 -0.75 -0.51 -10.82
N VAL A 133 0.37 -1.24 -10.93
CA VAL A 133 1.51 -1.11 -10.00
C VAL A 133 2.12 0.29 -10.11
N ASP A 134 2.24 0.84 -11.32
CA ASP A 134 2.77 2.18 -11.58
C ASP A 134 2.02 3.29 -10.84
N PHE A 135 0.73 3.09 -10.52
CA PHE A 135 -0.03 4.04 -9.71
C PHE A 135 0.57 4.15 -8.32
N TYR A 136 0.82 3.02 -7.65
CA TYR A 136 1.35 3.00 -6.29
C TYR A 136 2.77 3.56 -6.21
N GLU A 137 3.59 3.27 -7.21
CA GLU A 137 4.93 3.83 -7.34
C GLU A 137 4.90 5.36 -7.47
N LYS A 138 4.07 5.89 -8.39
CA LYS A 138 3.91 7.35 -8.58
C LYS A 138 3.34 8.05 -7.36
N GLU A 139 2.43 7.40 -6.64
CA GLU A 139 1.91 7.93 -5.38
C GLU A 139 2.98 7.92 -4.27
N GLY A 140 4.04 7.12 -4.38
CA GLY A 140 5.15 7.08 -3.44
C GLY A 140 5.01 6.02 -2.36
N PHE A 141 4.19 4.98 -2.59
CA PHE A 141 4.15 3.80 -1.72
C PHE A 141 5.45 2.99 -1.84
N PHE A 142 5.90 2.44 -0.72
CA PHE A 142 7.08 1.58 -0.73
C PHE A 142 6.75 0.22 -1.33
N PRO A 143 7.66 -0.38 -2.13
CA PRO A 143 7.48 -1.73 -2.66
C PRO A 143 7.14 -2.77 -1.60
N GLU A 144 7.76 -2.66 -0.41
CA GLU A 144 7.49 -3.54 0.74
C GLU A 144 6.07 -3.40 1.27
N SER A 145 5.53 -2.18 1.28
CA SER A 145 4.17 -1.90 1.75
C SER A 145 3.13 -2.41 0.75
N VAL A 146 3.38 -2.20 -0.56
CA VAL A 146 2.52 -2.74 -1.62
C VAL A 146 2.54 -4.26 -1.60
N LEU A 147 3.72 -4.89 -1.48
CA LEU A 147 3.84 -6.34 -1.42
C LEU A 147 3.13 -6.92 -0.19
N ASN A 148 3.32 -6.32 0.99
CA ASN A 148 2.63 -6.72 2.20
C ASN A 148 1.11 -6.57 2.05
N PHE A 149 0.64 -5.46 1.50
CA PHE A 149 -0.80 -5.23 1.29
C PHE A 149 -1.41 -6.25 0.32
N VAL A 150 -0.81 -6.42 -0.87
CA VAL A 150 -1.30 -7.34 -1.90
C VAL A 150 -1.30 -8.78 -1.39
N SER A 151 -0.32 -9.16 -0.58
CA SER A 151 -0.25 -10.50 0.01
C SER A 151 -1.44 -10.79 0.91
N PHE A 152 -2.06 -9.79 1.55
CA PHE A 152 -3.24 -9.98 2.40
C PHE A 152 -4.57 -9.94 1.62
N LEU A 153 -4.53 -9.66 0.31
CA LEU A 153 -5.71 -9.68 -0.56
C LEU A 153 -6.06 -11.13 -0.95
N GLY A 154 -6.71 -11.84 -0.02
CA GLY A 154 -7.14 -13.22 -0.24
C GLY A 154 -6.28 -14.26 0.48
N TRP A 155 -5.41 -13.85 1.38
CA TRP A 155 -4.61 -14.73 2.23
C TRP A 155 -4.46 -14.14 3.64
N ASN A 156 -4.37 -15.00 4.65
CA ASN A 156 -4.07 -14.58 6.01
C ASN A 156 -3.18 -15.64 6.70
N PRO A 157 -2.10 -15.26 7.41
CA PRO A 157 -1.20 -16.20 8.09
C PRO A 157 -1.82 -16.85 9.34
N GLY A 158 -3.12 -16.72 9.58
CA GLY A 158 -3.89 -17.16 10.75
C GLY A 158 -3.44 -16.52 12.06
N THR A 159 -2.92 -15.31 11.98
CA THR A 159 -2.48 -14.52 13.15
C THR A 159 -2.96 -13.08 12.99
N ASP A 160 -3.00 -12.32 14.10
CA ASP A 160 -3.31 -10.89 14.09
C ASP A 160 -2.14 -10.02 13.59
N ARG A 161 -0.99 -10.64 13.29
CA ARG A 161 0.13 -9.94 12.68
C ARG A 161 -0.25 -9.56 11.25
N GLU A 162 -0.05 -8.30 10.91
CA GLU A 162 -0.32 -7.77 9.56
C GLU A 162 0.91 -7.19 8.86
N ILE A 163 1.99 -6.93 9.61
CA ILE A 163 3.20 -6.28 9.07
C ILE A 163 4.31 -7.30 8.89
N PHE A 164 4.70 -7.50 7.63
CA PHE A 164 5.69 -8.48 7.19
C PHE A 164 6.67 -7.85 6.21
N SER A 165 7.92 -8.27 6.32
CA SER A 165 8.91 -8.14 5.26
C SER A 165 8.67 -9.19 4.19
N LYS A 166 9.30 -9.03 3.03
CA LYS A 166 9.26 -10.03 1.95
C LYS A 166 9.68 -11.43 2.42
N GLN A 167 10.75 -11.54 3.21
CA GLN A 167 11.23 -12.84 3.67
C GLN A 167 10.23 -13.49 4.63
N GLU A 168 9.67 -12.71 5.56
CA GLU A 168 8.65 -13.21 6.49
C GLU A 168 7.37 -13.64 5.76
N LEU A 169 6.99 -12.99 4.65
CA LEU A 169 5.89 -13.44 3.80
C LEU A 169 6.22 -14.78 3.12
N ILE A 170 7.43 -14.93 2.58
CA ILE A 170 7.87 -16.18 1.95
C ILE A 170 7.83 -17.33 2.96
N ASP A 171 8.36 -17.10 4.17
CA ASP A 171 8.44 -18.12 5.21
C ASP A 171 7.06 -18.49 5.78
N ALA A 172 6.13 -17.53 5.80
CA ALA A 172 4.78 -17.73 6.33
C ALA A 172 3.77 -18.24 5.29
N PHE A 173 4.05 -18.09 3.99
CA PHE A 173 3.08 -18.37 2.95
C PHE A 173 2.69 -19.85 2.92
N ASP A 174 1.38 -20.07 2.95
CA ASP A 174 0.78 -21.38 2.93
C ASP A 174 -0.47 -21.33 2.03
N LEU A 175 -0.49 -22.23 1.04
CA LEU A 175 -1.54 -22.32 0.05
C LEU A 175 -2.89 -22.70 0.67
N GLU A 176 -2.89 -23.46 1.77
CA GLU A 176 -4.11 -23.87 2.48
C GLU A 176 -4.81 -22.70 3.19
N ARG A 177 -4.10 -21.59 3.40
CA ARG A 177 -4.61 -20.38 4.07
C ARG A 177 -5.15 -19.33 3.11
N LEU A 178 -5.27 -19.67 1.83
CA LEU A 178 -5.97 -18.84 0.86
C LEU A 178 -7.47 -18.78 1.19
N ASN A 179 -8.05 -17.59 1.08
CA ASN A 179 -9.46 -17.34 1.34
C ASN A 179 -10.26 -17.37 0.04
N LYS A 180 -11.48 -17.92 0.10
CA LYS A 180 -12.38 -18.02 -1.07
C LYS A 180 -13.15 -16.72 -1.35
N SER A 181 -13.23 -15.84 -0.35
CA SER A 181 -13.98 -14.59 -0.42
C SER A 181 -13.23 -13.54 -1.23
N ALA A 182 -13.97 -12.74 -1.98
CA ALA A 182 -13.42 -11.59 -2.68
C ALA A 182 -12.75 -10.61 -1.71
N ALA A 183 -11.62 -10.04 -2.13
CA ALA A 183 -10.83 -9.13 -1.31
C ALA A 183 -11.08 -7.68 -1.74
N ILE A 184 -11.37 -6.82 -0.77
CA ILE A 184 -11.56 -5.39 -0.99
C ILE A 184 -10.19 -4.71 -1.05
N VAL A 185 -9.96 -3.93 -2.10
CA VAL A 185 -8.76 -3.09 -2.22
C VAL A 185 -9.01 -1.78 -1.46
N ASP A 186 -8.55 -1.76 -0.21
CA ASP A 186 -8.65 -0.60 0.69
C ASP A 186 -7.33 0.20 0.70
N ILE A 187 -7.36 1.38 0.09
CA ILE A 187 -6.19 2.28 0.02
C ILE A 187 -5.86 2.90 1.39
N GLU A 188 -6.85 3.11 2.27
CA GLU A 188 -6.59 3.61 3.61
C GLU A 188 -5.86 2.56 4.44
N LYS A 189 -6.21 1.28 4.26
CA LYS A 189 -5.44 0.17 4.85
C LYS A 189 -4.01 0.15 4.32
N LEU A 190 -3.79 0.33 3.02
CA LEU A 190 -2.44 0.42 2.45
C LEU A 190 -1.65 1.60 3.02
N LYS A 191 -2.27 2.79 3.20
CA LYS A 191 -1.61 3.93 3.86
C LYS A 191 -1.21 3.61 5.29
N TRP A 192 -2.05 2.89 6.03
CA TRP A 192 -1.69 2.43 7.37
C TRP A 192 -0.50 1.45 7.34
N ILE A 193 -0.50 0.48 6.42
CA ILE A 193 0.63 -0.45 6.22
C ILE A 193 1.92 0.32 5.88
N GLN A 194 1.84 1.29 4.96
CA GLN A 194 2.95 2.18 4.61
C GLN A 194 3.53 2.88 5.84
N GLN A 195 2.68 3.43 6.70
CA GLN A 195 3.12 4.05 7.95
C GLN A 195 3.82 3.04 8.88
N GLN A 196 3.31 1.81 9.00
CA GLN A 196 3.99 0.79 9.80
C GLN A 196 5.37 0.41 9.23
N HIS A 197 5.50 0.34 7.90
CA HIS A 197 6.78 0.11 7.24
C HIS A 197 7.76 1.27 7.45
N ILE A 198 7.28 2.53 7.44
CA ILE A 198 8.10 3.69 7.81
C ILE A 198 8.59 3.56 9.26
N ARG A 199 7.71 3.23 10.22
CA ARG A 199 8.10 3.02 11.62
C ARG A 199 9.16 1.93 11.75
N ARG A 200 8.93 0.77 11.13
CA ARG A 200 9.89 -0.33 11.11
C ARG A 200 11.23 0.09 10.49
N MET A 201 11.20 0.87 9.41
CA MET A 201 12.42 1.38 8.77
C MET A 201 13.17 2.36 9.66
N CYS A 202 12.47 3.21 10.44
CA CYS A 202 13.11 4.05 11.45
C CYS A 202 13.90 3.22 12.47
N ASP A 203 13.35 2.08 12.90
CA ASP A 203 13.97 1.21 13.90
C ASP A 203 15.10 0.36 13.30
N ASP A 204 14.88 -0.23 12.12
CA ASP A 204 15.77 -1.24 11.52
C ASP A 204 16.83 -0.62 10.58
N ASN A 205 16.51 0.46 9.87
CA ASN A 205 17.36 1.04 8.81
C ASN A 205 17.04 2.52 8.53
N MET A 206 17.36 3.39 9.49
CA MET A 206 17.13 4.83 9.39
C MET A 206 17.87 5.47 8.19
N ASP A 207 19.04 4.96 7.81
CA ASP A 207 19.82 5.50 6.69
C ASP A 207 19.05 5.39 5.36
N ARG A 208 18.40 4.25 5.11
CA ARG A 208 17.54 4.09 3.94
C ARG A 208 16.37 5.06 3.92
N LEU A 209 15.77 5.36 5.09
CA LEU A 209 14.69 6.33 5.17
C LEU A 209 15.17 7.74 4.80
N VAL A 210 16.37 8.12 5.26
CA VAL A 210 17.00 9.39 4.89
C VAL A 210 17.27 9.44 3.38
N GLU A 211 17.77 8.37 2.77
CA GLU A 211 17.98 8.31 1.32
C GLU A 211 16.68 8.48 0.53
N LEU A 212 15.58 7.87 0.97
CA LEU A 212 14.28 8.01 0.33
C LEU A 212 13.70 9.43 0.48
N ALA A 213 13.95 10.11 1.60
CA ALA A 213 13.53 11.49 1.83
C ALA A 213 14.44 12.53 1.16
N ARG A 214 15.68 12.13 0.80
CA ARG A 214 16.73 13.02 0.29
C ARG A 214 16.27 13.94 -0.85
N PRO A 215 15.61 13.46 -1.92
CA PRO A 215 15.26 14.33 -3.04
C PRO A 215 14.36 15.51 -2.64
N THR A 216 13.43 15.27 -1.71
CA THR A 216 12.52 16.30 -1.20
C THR A 216 13.23 17.21 -0.20
N LEU A 217 13.98 16.63 0.74
CA LEU A 217 14.63 17.39 1.80
C LEU A 217 15.79 18.26 1.27
N GLU A 218 16.57 17.80 0.30
CA GLU A 218 17.63 18.61 -0.31
C GLU A 218 17.06 19.82 -1.07
N ALA A 219 15.91 19.65 -1.72
CA ALA A 219 15.25 20.72 -2.46
C ALA A 219 14.58 21.75 -1.55
N ALA A 220 13.93 21.30 -0.47
CA ALA A 220 13.14 22.17 0.40
C ALA A 220 13.93 22.72 1.60
N VAL A 221 14.83 21.92 2.19
CA VAL A 221 15.49 22.20 3.47
C VAL A 221 16.95 21.69 3.46
N PRO A 222 17.82 22.16 2.54
CA PRO A 222 19.16 21.59 2.33
C PRO A 222 20.04 21.57 3.59
N ALA A 223 19.89 22.56 4.48
CA ALA A 223 20.62 22.64 5.75
C ALA A 223 20.34 21.46 6.70
N CYS A 224 19.29 20.66 6.46
CA CYS A 224 19.02 19.48 7.28
C CYS A 224 20.10 18.40 7.20
N PHE A 225 20.95 18.43 6.15
CA PHE A 225 22.05 17.47 5.98
C PHE A 225 23.35 17.89 6.68
N ASP A 226 23.43 19.11 7.25
CA ASP A 226 24.60 19.60 7.98
C ASP A 226 24.84 18.80 9.28
N ASP A 227 23.76 18.31 9.89
CA ASP A 227 23.79 17.43 11.06
C ASP A 227 22.89 16.20 10.84
N MET A 228 23.51 15.14 10.29
CA MET A 228 22.84 13.87 10.04
C MET A 228 22.28 13.22 11.30
N ALA A 229 22.93 13.40 12.47
CA ALA A 229 22.46 12.80 13.71
C ALA A 229 21.18 13.50 14.19
N TYR A 230 21.12 14.82 14.06
CA TYR A 230 19.92 15.60 14.34
C TYR A 230 18.78 15.28 13.36
N LEU A 231 19.06 15.19 12.05
CA LEU A 231 18.05 14.81 11.05
C LEU A 231 17.42 13.44 11.36
N LYS A 232 18.23 12.44 11.72
CA LYS A 232 17.73 11.11 12.11
C LYS A 232 16.81 11.19 13.33
N LYS A 233 17.14 12.00 14.34
CA LYS A 233 16.26 12.23 15.51
C LYS A 233 14.94 12.90 15.11
N VAL A 234 14.98 13.88 14.20
CA VAL A 234 13.79 14.56 13.69
C VAL A 234 12.87 13.60 12.94
N LEU A 235 13.41 12.81 12.00
CA LEU A 235 12.64 11.80 11.28
C LEU A 235 12.06 10.75 12.22
N PHE A 236 12.84 10.28 13.20
CA PHE A 236 12.36 9.35 14.21
C PHE A 236 11.21 9.94 15.02
N LEU A 237 11.34 11.18 15.50
CA LEU A 237 10.28 11.86 16.25
C LEU A 237 9.00 12.03 15.41
N CYS A 238 9.15 12.32 14.13
CA CYS A 238 8.05 12.55 13.20
C CYS A 238 7.50 11.29 12.51
N ARG A 239 8.03 10.09 12.80
CA ARG A 239 7.65 8.82 12.13
C ARG A 239 6.14 8.54 12.12
N GLU A 240 5.43 9.02 13.15
CA GLU A 240 3.98 8.89 13.30
C GLU A 240 3.16 9.80 12.38
N ARG A 241 3.82 10.73 11.68
CA ARG A 241 3.21 11.71 10.77
C ARG A 241 3.72 11.58 9.34
N LEU A 242 4.81 10.83 9.14
CA LEU A 242 5.33 10.52 7.82
C LEU A 242 4.44 9.46 7.15
N LEU A 243 4.09 9.72 5.89
CA LEU A 243 3.32 8.79 5.05
C LEU A 243 4.00 8.59 3.69
N PHE A 244 4.33 9.70 3.02
CA PHE A 244 5.08 9.68 1.78
C PHE A 244 6.35 10.51 1.92
N MET A 245 7.49 9.97 1.50
CA MET A 245 8.77 10.67 1.62
C MET A 245 8.84 11.92 0.74
N LYS A 246 8.04 11.95 -0.33
CA LYS A 246 7.89 13.12 -1.20
C LYS A 246 7.30 14.36 -0.50
N ASP A 247 6.62 14.15 0.62
CA ASP A 247 5.98 15.18 1.45
C ASP A 247 6.66 15.33 2.83
N SER A 248 7.86 14.75 2.99
CA SER A 248 8.56 14.73 4.27
C SER A 248 8.97 16.12 4.77
N ASP A 249 9.30 17.03 3.85
CA ASP A 249 9.60 18.44 4.12
C ASP A 249 8.49 19.12 4.93
N LYS A 250 7.22 18.94 4.54
CA LYS A 250 6.06 19.53 5.20
C LYS A 250 5.95 19.13 6.68
N VAL A 251 6.52 17.99 7.05
CA VAL A 251 6.47 17.44 8.41
C VAL A 251 7.67 17.86 9.24
N VAL A 252 8.83 18.11 8.63
CA VAL A 252 10.10 18.31 9.34
C VAL A 252 10.70 19.71 9.20
N GLN A 253 10.24 20.51 8.24
CA GLN A 253 10.85 21.80 7.89
C GLN A 253 11.03 22.74 9.09
N PHE A 254 10.04 22.83 9.98
CA PHE A 254 10.11 23.71 11.15
C PHE A 254 11.21 23.33 12.16
N PHE A 255 11.85 22.17 12.06
CA PHE A 255 13.03 21.84 12.87
C PHE A 255 14.29 22.55 12.40
N PHE A 256 14.33 22.97 11.14
CA PHE A 256 15.50 23.54 10.48
C PHE A 256 15.29 25.03 10.18
N ASP A 257 14.10 25.39 9.69
CA ASP A 257 13.72 26.77 9.37
C ASP A 257 12.78 27.36 10.42
N ASP A 258 12.76 28.68 10.54
CA ASP A 258 11.77 29.37 11.38
C ASP A 258 10.36 29.30 10.78
N PRO A 259 9.32 29.07 11.60
CA PRO A 259 7.98 28.84 11.10
C PRO A 259 7.36 30.10 10.51
N LEU A 260 6.67 29.96 9.37
CA LEU A 260 5.92 31.05 8.76
C LEU A 260 4.56 31.23 9.47
N LEU A 261 4.54 32.07 10.52
CA LEU A 261 3.35 32.29 11.36
C LEU A 261 2.22 33.06 10.68
N THR A 262 2.46 33.57 9.47
CA THR A 262 1.47 34.22 8.60
C THR A 262 0.80 33.27 7.62
N SER A 263 1.21 32.00 7.58
CA SER A 263 0.57 30.99 6.74
C SER A 263 -0.92 30.82 7.09
N GLU A 264 -1.72 30.30 6.16
CA GLU A 264 -3.14 30.03 6.40
C GLU A 264 -3.35 29.08 7.58
N GLU A 265 -2.52 28.03 7.67
CA GLU A 265 -2.57 27.04 8.76
C GLU A 265 -2.25 27.68 10.13
N ALA A 266 -1.16 28.47 10.20
CA ALA A 266 -0.77 29.18 11.41
C ALA A 266 -1.83 30.21 11.82
N THR A 267 -2.40 30.94 10.87
CA THR A 267 -3.49 31.89 11.12
C THR A 267 -4.73 31.18 11.68
N GLY A 268 -5.06 29.99 11.16
CA GLY A 268 -6.11 29.14 11.70
C GLY A 268 -5.83 28.69 13.14
N LEU A 269 -4.60 28.27 13.44
CA LEU A 269 -4.15 27.95 14.81
C LEU A 269 -4.28 29.16 15.74
N ARG A 270 -3.92 30.36 15.27
CA ARG A 270 -4.00 31.59 16.06
C ARG A 270 -5.44 31.97 16.40
N LYS A 271 -6.39 31.71 15.50
CA LYS A 271 -7.84 31.94 15.74
C LYS A 271 -8.39 31.03 16.83
N ASP A 272 -7.93 29.78 16.91
CA ASP A 272 -8.32 28.83 17.97
C ASP A 272 -7.76 29.23 19.35
N LEU A 273 -6.76 30.12 19.39
CA LEU A 273 -6.14 30.64 20.60
C LEU A 273 -6.86 31.93 21.07
N ALA A 274 -8.00 31.75 21.73
CA ALA A 274 -8.79 32.83 22.33
C ALA A 274 -8.94 32.66 23.86
N GLY A 275 -9.36 33.73 24.53
CA GLY A 275 -9.75 33.69 25.96
C GLY A 275 -8.63 33.97 26.96
N TYR A 276 -7.46 34.43 26.51
CA TYR A 276 -6.38 34.94 27.37
C TYR A 276 -5.56 35.99 26.63
N ASP A 277 -4.77 36.77 27.37
CA ASP A 277 -3.83 37.72 26.76
C ASP A 277 -2.66 36.95 26.12
N PHE A 278 -2.71 36.88 24.78
CA PHE A 278 -1.76 36.12 23.98
C PHE A 278 -0.33 36.65 24.10
N ARG A 279 -0.14 37.97 24.19
CA ARG A 279 1.17 38.60 24.29
C ARG A 279 1.78 38.33 25.66
N MET A 280 0.99 38.50 26.73
CA MET A 280 1.44 38.18 28.09
C MET A 280 1.79 36.70 28.23
N PHE A 281 0.95 35.78 27.75
CA PHE A 281 1.26 34.35 27.85
C PHE A 281 2.49 33.95 27.04
N SER A 282 2.73 34.60 25.88
CA SER A 282 3.97 34.41 25.12
C SER A 282 5.20 34.83 25.92
N GLN A 283 5.13 35.97 26.62
CA GLN A 283 6.19 36.44 27.51
C GLN A 283 6.43 35.48 28.69
N SER A 284 5.36 34.92 29.26
CA SER A 284 5.47 33.91 30.32
C SER A 284 6.09 32.60 29.84
N CYS A 285 5.76 32.14 28.63
CA CYS A 285 6.41 30.99 28.00
C CYS A 285 7.89 31.25 27.74
N LEU A 286 8.25 32.44 27.26
CA LEU A 286 9.63 32.87 27.09
C LEU A 286 10.40 32.84 28.42
N ALA A 287 9.83 33.42 29.48
CA ALA A 287 10.43 33.41 30.81
C ALA A 287 10.63 31.98 31.35
N LEU A 288 9.65 31.09 31.11
CA LEU A 288 9.75 29.68 31.46
C LEU A 288 10.93 29.01 30.75
N PHE A 289 11.07 29.17 29.43
CA PHE A 289 12.18 28.56 28.69
C PHE A 289 13.53 29.12 29.12
N SER A 290 13.62 30.43 29.36
CA SER A 290 14.84 31.07 29.86
C SER A 290 15.28 30.56 31.23
N ALA A 291 14.32 30.24 32.12
CA ALA A 291 14.59 29.78 33.48
C ALA A 291 15.08 28.33 33.57
N VAL A 292 14.76 27.48 32.59
CA VAL A 292 15.18 26.06 32.60
C VAL A 292 16.64 25.95 32.14
N PRO A 293 17.56 25.33 32.90
CA PRO A 293 18.95 25.11 32.46
C PRO A 293 19.02 24.28 31.17
N GLU A 294 20.03 24.53 30.32
CA GLU A 294 20.21 23.85 29.02
C GLU A 294 20.27 22.32 29.19
N ASP A 295 21.08 21.83 30.15
CA ASP A 295 21.24 20.40 30.46
C ASP A 295 19.97 19.72 31.01
N SER A 296 18.94 20.51 31.34
CA SER A 296 17.67 20.05 31.89
C SER A 296 16.48 20.37 30.97
N PHE A 297 16.73 20.79 29.73
CA PHE A 297 15.69 21.20 28.78
C PHE A 297 15.00 19.98 28.14
N THR A 298 14.21 19.27 28.94
CA THR A 298 13.53 18.01 28.56
C THR A 298 12.00 18.16 28.56
N SER A 299 11.30 17.34 27.77
CA SER A 299 9.84 17.25 27.68
C SER A 299 9.18 17.15 29.05
N ALA A 300 9.76 16.35 29.96
CA ALA A 300 9.22 16.13 31.30
C ALA A 300 9.27 17.41 32.16
N ILE A 301 10.42 18.10 32.15
CA ILE A 301 10.62 19.33 32.92
C ILE A 301 9.74 20.45 32.35
N ILE A 302 9.75 20.63 31.02
CA ILE A 302 8.90 21.61 30.35
C ILE A 302 7.41 21.34 30.61
N SER A 303 6.97 20.08 30.56
CA SER A 303 5.56 19.73 30.88
C SER A 303 5.19 20.14 32.29
N LYS A 304 6.06 19.86 33.28
CA LYS A 304 5.81 20.21 34.68
C LYS A 304 5.73 21.73 34.85
N SER A 305 6.72 22.47 34.35
CA SER A 305 6.74 23.94 34.43
C SER A 305 5.56 24.57 33.70
N LEU A 306 5.17 24.03 32.54
CA LEU A 306 4.01 24.51 31.79
C LEU A 306 2.71 24.28 32.58
N LYS A 307 2.55 23.12 33.23
CA LYS A 307 1.39 22.84 34.09
C LYS A 307 1.31 23.83 35.25
N GLU A 308 2.42 24.14 35.90
CA GLU A 308 2.47 25.14 36.99
C GLU A 308 2.11 26.54 36.46
N LEU A 309 2.66 26.93 35.31
CA LEU A 309 2.35 28.20 34.66
C LEU A 309 0.87 28.33 34.30
N THR A 310 0.30 27.30 33.66
CA THR A 310 -1.12 27.28 33.28
C THR A 310 -2.07 27.39 34.47
N LYS A 311 -1.71 26.79 35.62
CA LYS A 311 -2.48 26.96 36.87
C LYS A 311 -2.39 28.38 37.41
N LYS A 312 -1.20 28.97 37.40
CA LYS A 312 -0.97 30.34 37.90
C LYS A 312 -1.73 31.38 37.09
N GLU A 313 -1.75 31.23 35.76
CA GLU A 313 -2.39 32.20 34.85
C GLU A 313 -3.82 31.83 34.46
N ASN A 314 -4.35 30.74 35.02
CA ASN A 314 -5.70 30.23 34.76
C ASN A 314 -5.97 29.96 33.26
N ILE A 315 -4.98 29.41 32.55
CA ILE A 315 -5.07 29.07 31.13
C ILE A 315 -5.25 27.55 30.99
N PRO A 316 -6.20 27.05 30.18
CA PRO A 316 -6.34 25.62 29.96
C PRO A 316 -5.07 25.00 29.36
N TYR A 317 -4.62 23.86 29.89
CA TYR A 317 -3.40 23.19 29.41
C TYR A 317 -3.44 22.87 27.91
N LYS A 318 -4.61 22.51 27.38
CA LYS A 318 -4.81 22.31 25.93
C LYS A 318 -4.51 23.58 25.12
N SER A 319 -4.94 24.75 25.61
CA SER A 319 -4.66 26.04 24.98
C SER A 319 -3.18 26.39 25.05
N ALA A 320 -2.51 26.08 26.16
CA ALA A 320 -1.06 26.27 26.29
C ALA A 320 -0.27 25.38 25.31
N MET A 321 -0.63 24.11 25.19
CA MET A 321 -0.01 23.19 24.21
C MET A 321 -0.22 23.67 22.77
N LEU A 322 -1.41 24.19 22.46
CA LEU A 322 -1.72 24.76 21.16
C LEU A 322 -0.96 26.07 20.91
N HIS A 323 -0.75 26.89 21.95
CA HIS A 323 0.06 28.10 21.89
C HIS A 323 1.52 27.78 21.57
N LEU A 324 2.11 26.82 22.27
CA LEU A 324 3.47 26.34 21.97
C LEU A 324 3.57 25.83 20.53
N ARG A 325 2.56 25.07 20.06
CA ARG A 325 2.52 24.56 18.68
C ARG A 325 2.52 25.70 17.68
N TYR A 326 1.62 26.66 17.85
CA TYR A 326 1.57 27.83 16.99
C TYR A 326 2.92 28.55 16.95
N ALA A 327 3.46 28.93 18.12
CA ALA A 327 4.68 29.72 18.21
C ALA A 327 5.92 29.01 17.65
N LEU A 328 6.01 27.69 17.82
CA LEU A 328 7.21 26.93 17.49
C LEU A 328 7.17 26.26 16.11
N THR A 329 5.99 25.90 15.60
CA THR A 329 5.90 25.15 14.34
C THR A 329 5.04 25.84 13.29
N GLY A 330 4.08 26.68 13.69
CA GLY A 330 3.09 27.25 12.76
C GLY A 330 2.20 26.20 12.07
N SER A 331 2.29 24.92 12.45
CA SER A 331 1.60 23.81 11.79
C SER A 331 0.82 22.93 12.77
N ARG A 332 -0.35 22.46 12.34
CA ARG A 332 -1.17 21.48 13.08
C ARG A 332 -0.56 20.09 12.98
N ALA A 333 0.19 19.81 11.91
CA ALA A 333 0.92 18.56 11.73
C ALA A 333 2.16 18.47 12.65
N GLY A 334 2.67 17.26 12.85
CA GLY A 334 3.89 17.01 13.63
C GLY A 334 3.68 16.14 14.87
N ALA A 335 4.81 15.83 15.53
CA ALA A 335 4.88 15.01 16.74
C ALA A 335 4.28 15.73 17.97
N ASN A 336 4.44 15.15 19.16
CA ASN A 336 4.05 15.82 20.41
C ASN A 336 4.81 17.14 20.56
N VAL A 337 4.12 18.21 20.99
CA VAL A 337 4.72 19.56 21.07
C VAL A 337 5.87 19.62 22.08
N LEU A 338 5.81 18.84 23.15
CA LEU A 338 6.85 18.85 24.18
C LEU A 338 8.12 18.19 23.65
N ASP A 339 7.99 17.09 22.92
CA ASP A 339 9.12 16.42 22.29
C ASP A 339 9.72 17.28 21.17
N ILE A 340 8.87 18.06 20.48
CA ILE A 340 9.33 19.11 19.55
C ILE A 340 10.14 20.17 20.30
N VAL A 341 9.66 20.66 21.46
CA VAL A 341 10.39 21.65 22.29
C VAL A 341 11.75 21.10 22.70
N GLU A 342 11.80 19.89 23.28
CA GLU A 342 13.05 19.24 23.67
C GLU A 342 14.01 19.12 22.49
N LEU A 343 13.53 18.63 21.34
CA LEU A 343 14.40 18.42 20.19
C LEU A 343 14.84 19.74 19.52
N LEU A 344 13.99 20.77 19.45
CA LEU A 344 14.37 22.10 18.96
C LEU A 344 15.48 22.73 19.83
N GLY A 345 15.47 22.42 21.13
CA GLY A 345 16.39 22.96 22.11
C GLY A 345 16.03 24.36 22.60
N LYS A 346 16.59 24.72 23.76
CA LYS A 346 16.25 25.95 24.50
C LYS A 346 16.43 27.21 23.65
N GLN A 347 17.59 27.35 23.03
CA GLN A 347 17.96 28.57 22.31
C GLN A 347 17.05 28.85 21.12
N LYS A 348 16.63 27.81 20.39
CA LYS A 348 15.71 27.95 19.25
C LYS A 348 14.30 28.30 19.73
N CYS A 349 13.83 27.67 20.81
CA CYS A 349 12.54 28.01 21.42
C CYS A 349 12.50 29.47 21.90
N ILE A 350 13.53 29.94 22.62
CA ILE A 350 13.64 31.33 23.10
C ILE A 350 13.58 32.31 21.92
N ARG A 351 14.45 32.11 20.92
CA ARG A 351 14.51 32.99 19.74
C ARG A 351 13.17 33.11 19.02
N ARG A 352 12.44 31.99 18.85
CA ARG A 352 11.13 31.99 18.19
C ARG A 352 10.09 32.77 18.99
N PHE A 353 10.10 32.64 20.31
CA PHE A 353 9.22 33.42 21.17
C PHE A 353 9.57 34.92 21.18
N GLU A 354 10.85 35.28 21.17
CA GLU A 354 11.30 36.67 21.04
C GLU A 354 10.83 37.28 19.72
N SER A 355 11.04 36.57 18.59
CA SER A 355 10.58 37.01 17.27
C SER A 355 9.06 37.16 17.22
N LEU A 356 8.33 36.20 17.80
CA LEU A 356 6.87 36.25 17.89
C LEU A 356 6.40 37.49 18.66
N ILE A 357 6.96 37.75 19.85
CA ILE A 357 6.59 38.90 20.69
C ILE A 357 6.95 40.23 20.03
N ALA A 358 8.05 40.29 19.29
CA ALA A 358 8.46 41.48 18.53
C ALA A 358 7.54 41.77 17.34
N SER A 359 6.92 40.74 16.76
CA SER A 359 6.01 40.86 15.61
C SER A 359 4.57 41.25 15.97
N MET A 360 4.21 41.23 17.26
CA MET A 360 2.90 41.66 17.79
C MET A 360 2.90 43.13 18.17
#